data_AF-A0A150N8N0-F1
#
_entry.id   AF-A0A150N8N0-F1
#
_cell.length_a   1.000
_cell.length_b   1.000
_cell.length_c   1.000
_cell.angle_alpha   90.00
_cell.angle_beta   90.00
_cell.angle_gamma   90.00
#
_symmetry.space_group_name_H-M   'P 1'
#
loop_
_entity.id
_entity.type
_entity.pdbx_description
1 polymer ?
#
loop_
_entity_poly.entity_id
_entity_poly.type
_entity_poly.pdbx_seq_one_letter_code
_entity_poly.pdbx_strand_id
1 'polypeptide(L)'
;MVQQSLELEKRKKEIYSNLSDQEKQSVRHILTEMAEQTIPDDLHVRDVALLLDVTPQMVRRYCAEGKIEAYQRLGDSGKWIIPAAQFFHHPNWPSFLQMREQLKSQSIRIAEKMEKENRRKFFMSGNKSIFAGYKRIPIQVKPICPHEPQKSRQAFLERCFAGSSP
;
A
#
# COMPACT_ATOMS: atom_id res chain seq x y z
N MET A 1 -6.82 32.86 35.41
CA MET A 1 -6.57 31.92 34.28
C MET A 1 -7.08 30.51 34.56
N VAL A 2 -6.80 29.90 35.73
CA VAL A 2 -7.19 28.50 36.05
C VAL A 2 -8.71 28.23 36.07
N GLN A 3 -9.53 29.21 36.45
CA GLN A 3 -11.00 29.06 36.43
C GLN A 3 -11.57 28.96 35.01
N GLN A 4 -11.02 29.69 34.05
CA GLN A 4 -11.50 29.69 32.67
C GLN A 4 -11.23 28.37 31.96
N SER A 5 -10.09 27.73 32.24
CA SER A 5 -9.79 26.39 31.71
C SER A 5 -10.75 25.34 32.27
N LEU A 6 -11.09 25.43 33.56
CA LEU A 6 -12.02 24.51 34.22
C LEU A 6 -13.46 24.67 33.67
N GLU A 7 -13.88 25.92 33.45
CA GLU A 7 -15.15 26.28 32.83
C GLU A 7 -15.26 25.73 31.40
N LEU A 8 -14.18 25.86 30.62
CA LEU A 8 -14.08 25.34 29.26
C LEU A 8 -14.16 23.81 29.22
N GLU A 9 -13.53 23.12 30.16
CA GLU A 9 -13.61 21.66 30.24
C GLU A 9 -15.02 21.17 30.61
N LYS A 10 -15.70 21.85 31.54
CA LYS A 10 -17.09 21.54 31.88
C LYS A 10 -18.02 21.72 30.69
N ARG A 11 -17.92 22.85 29.98
CA ARG A 11 -18.71 23.10 28.77
C ARG A 11 -18.43 22.09 27.67
N LYS A 12 -17.16 21.71 27.46
CA LYS A 12 -16.82 20.62 26.52
C LYS A 12 -17.55 19.33 26.93
N LYS A 13 -17.48 18.94 28.20
CA LYS A 13 -18.14 17.71 28.71
C LYS A 13 -19.64 17.71 28.49
N GLU A 14 -20.31 18.84 28.76
CA GLU A 14 -21.76 18.99 28.55
C GLU A 14 -22.15 18.93 27.08
N ILE A 15 -21.34 19.50 26.19
CA ILE A 15 -21.56 19.41 24.73
C ILE A 15 -21.35 17.96 24.27
N TYR A 16 -20.32 17.26 24.77
CA TYR A 16 -20.09 15.85 24.46
C TYR A 16 -21.19 14.91 24.97
N SER A 17 -21.83 15.22 26.11
CA SER A 17 -22.94 14.42 26.64
C SER A 17 -24.26 14.70 25.92
N ASN A 18 -24.49 15.94 25.46
CA ASN A 18 -25.71 16.33 24.75
C ASN A 18 -25.71 15.94 23.26
N LEU A 19 -24.57 15.57 22.69
CA LEU A 19 -24.54 14.95 21.35
C LEU A 19 -25.37 13.66 21.38
N SER A 20 -26.47 13.67 20.64
CA SER A 20 -27.37 12.53 20.49
C SER A 20 -26.60 11.31 19.96
N ASP A 21 -27.02 10.10 20.34
CA ASP A 21 -26.40 8.88 19.83
C ASP A 21 -26.45 8.82 18.29
N GLN A 22 -27.42 9.48 17.67
CA GLN A 22 -27.52 9.65 16.23
C GLN A 22 -26.40 10.55 15.63
N GLU A 23 -26.02 11.61 16.33
CA GLU A 23 -24.93 12.51 15.92
C GLU A 23 -23.56 11.86 16.16
N LYS A 24 -23.42 11.10 17.24
CA LYS A 24 -22.21 10.29 17.47
C LYS A 24 -22.03 9.23 16.39
N GLN A 25 -23.13 8.62 15.92
CA GLN A 25 -23.09 7.64 14.85
C GLN A 25 -22.77 8.28 13.50
N SER A 26 -23.31 9.46 13.18
CA SER A 26 -22.99 10.17 11.94
C SER A 26 -21.55 10.66 11.93
N VAL A 27 -21.05 11.21 13.03
CA VAL A 27 -19.63 11.61 13.17
C VAL A 27 -18.72 10.40 13.04
N ARG A 28 -19.05 9.27 13.66
CA ARG A 28 -18.30 8.02 13.46
C ARG A 28 -18.32 7.57 12.00
N HIS A 29 -19.47 7.65 11.33
CA HIS A 29 -19.59 7.26 9.93
C HIS A 29 -18.75 8.15 9.02
N ILE A 30 -18.77 9.47 9.23
CA ILE A 30 -17.97 10.44 8.48
C ILE A 30 -16.48 10.23 8.76
N LEU A 31 -16.09 10.05 10.01
CA LEU A 31 -14.70 9.75 10.38
C LEU A 31 -14.22 8.43 9.78
N THR A 32 -15.08 7.41 9.72
CA THR A 32 -14.76 6.11 9.11
C THR A 32 -14.67 6.24 7.60
N GLU A 33 -15.59 6.96 6.95
CA GLU A 33 -15.56 7.22 5.50
C GLU A 33 -14.35 8.07 5.08
N MET A 34 -13.94 9.02 5.92
CA MET A 34 -12.70 9.79 5.75
C MET A 34 -11.45 8.94 6.03
N ALA A 35 -11.48 8.05 7.02
CA ALA A 35 -10.38 7.11 7.27
C ALA A 35 -10.25 6.04 6.17
N GLU A 36 -11.37 5.68 5.53
CA GLU A 36 -11.44 4.83 4.34
C GLU A 36 -10.95 5.53 3.06
N GLN A 37 -10.68 6.84 3.10
CA GLN A 37 -9.74 7.47 2.16
C GLN A 37 -8.34 6.99 2.53
N THR A 38 -8.10 5.74 2.18
CA THR A 38 -6.98 4.89 2.56
C THR A 38 -5.64 5.59 2.36
N ILE A 39 -5.17 6.22 3.42
CA ILE A 39 -3.78 6.62 3.55
C ILE A 39 -2.98 5.32 3.45
N PRO A 40 -2.13 5.15 2.42
CA PRO A 40 -1.32 3.95 2.31
C PRO A 40 -0.37 3.89 3.50
N ASP A 41 -0.29 2.73 4.16
CA ASP A 41 0.72 2.49 5.21
C ASP A 41 2.13 2.52 4.63
N ASP A 42 2.27 1.96 3.42
CA ASP A 42 3.52 1.80 2.70
C ASP A 42 3.47 2.50 1.33
N LEU A 43 4.55 3.21 1.01
CA LEU A 43 4.77 3.88 -0.26
C LEU A 43 5.85 3.18 -1.07
N HIS A 44 5.72 3.27 -2.40
CA HIS A 44 6.77 2.86 -3.32
C HIS A 44 7.67 4.04 -3.70
N VAL A 45 8.86 3.70 -4.21
CA VAL A 45 9.85 4.66 -4.72
C VAL A 45 9.25 5.72 -5.65
N ARG A 46 8.28 5.33 -6.50
CA ARG A 46 7.62 6.24 -7.44
C ARG A 46 6.77 7.29 -6.74
N ASP A 47 6.09 6.89 -5.68
CA ASP A 47 5.20 7.77 -4.92
C ASP A 47 6.03 8.78 -4.14
N VAL A 48 7.10 8.32 -3.49
CA VAL A 48 8.05 9.18 -2.77
C VAL A 48 8.80 10.13 -3.69
N ALA A 49 9.12 9.69 -4.92
CA ALA A 49 9.70 10.54 -5.95
C ALA A 49 8.80 11.74 -6.29
N LEU A 50 7.48 11.51 -6.40
CA LEU A 50 6.51 12.57 -6.66
C LEU A 50 6.34 13.49 -5.44
N LEU A 51 6.37 12.94 -4.23
CA LEU A 51 6.21 13.71 -3.01
C LEU A 51 7.38 14.69 -2.77
N LEU A 52 8.62 14.19 -2.96
CA LEU A 52 9.86 14.92 -2.74
C LEU A 52 10.34 15.70 -3.99
N ASP A 53 9.62 15.59 -5.12
CA ASP A 53 10.00 16.16 -6.42
C ASP A 53 11.43 15.80 -6.86
N VAL A 54 11.76 14.51 -6.72
CA VAL A 54 13.07 13.95 -7.10
C VAL A 54 12.92 12.77 -8.04
N THR A 55 13.98 12.42 -8.76
CA THR A 55 13.95 11.24 -9.62
C THR A 55 13.92 9.95 -8.80
N PRO A 56 13.26 8.87 -9.28
CA PRO A 56 13.21 7.58 -8.57
C PRO A 56 14.59 6.98 -8.28
N GLN A 57 15.60 7.27 -9.10
CA GLN A 57 16.99 6.86 -8.87
C GLN A 57 17.55 7.49 -7.59
N MET A 58 17.27 8.77 -7.36
CA MET A 58 17.69 9.49 -6.16
C MET A 58 17.02 8.94 -4.90
N VAL A 59 15.73 8.62 -4.98
CA VAL A 59 15.01 7.98 -3.86
C VAL A 59 15.65 6.64 -3.50
N ARG A 60 15.97 5.78 -4.48
CA ARG A 60 16.66 4.51 -4.22
C ARG A 60 18.02 4.72 -3.56
N ARG A 61 18.75 5.75 -3.98
CA ARG A 61 20.02 6.12 -3.37
C ARG A 61 19.83 6.57 -1.92
N TYR A 62 18.82 7.40 -1.63
CA TYR A 62 18.50 7.82 -0.27
C TYR A 62 18.06 6.67 0.64
N CYS A 63 17.35 5.68 0.10
CA CYS A 63 17.03 4.46 0.82
C CYS A 63 18.28 3.61 1.12
N ALA A 64 19.22 3.50 0.17
CA ALA A 64 20.48 2.77 0.38
C ALA A 64 21.44 3.50 1.33
N GLU A 65 21.46 4.84 1.31
CA GLU A 65 22.23 5.70 2.20
C GLU A 65 21.63 5.79 3.61
N GLY A 66 20.39 5.32 3.82
CA GLY A 66 19.69 5.40 5.11
C GLY A 66 19.14 6.79 5.46
N LYS A 67 19.01 7.69 4.48
CA LYS A 67 18.37 9.02 4.67
C LYS A 67 16.85 8.93 4.80
N ILE A 68 16.28 7.90 4.18
CA ILE A 68 14.85 7.57 4.24
C ILE A 68 14.79 6.16 4.79
N GLU A 69 14.04 5.94 5.87
CA GLU A 69 13.92 4.58 6.41
C GLU A 69 13.06 3.78 5.44
N ALA A 70 13.66 2.74 4.88
CA ALA A 70 13.03 1.89 3.89
C ALA A 70 13.58 0.48 4.05
N TYR A 71 12.77 -0.51 3.73
CA TYR A 71 13.19 -1.90 3.76
C TYR A 71 12.94 -2.56 2.41
N GLN A 72 13.82 -3.49 2.07
CA GLN A 72 13.64 -4.31 0.88
C GLN A 72 12.94 -5.60 1.28
N ARG A 73 11.87 -5.93 0.53
CA ARG A 73 11.12 -7.18 0.75
C ARG A 73 11.97 -8.42 0.46
N LEU A 74 12.98 -8.28 -0.41
CA LEU A 74 13.93 -9.32 -0.79
C LEU A 74 15.28 -8.64 -1.07
N GLY A 75 16.37 -9.21 -0.55
CA GLY A 75 17.69 -8.55 -0.39
C GLY A 75 18.39 -7.99 -1.63
N ASP A 76 17.91 -8.30 -2.83
CA ASP A 76 18.45 -7.78 -4.11
C ASP A 76 17.36 -7.32 -5.07
N SER A 77 16.10 -7.24 -4.61
CA SER A 77 14.97 -7.04 -5.52
C SER A 77 14.85 -5.61 -6.04
N GLY A 78 15.62 -4.64 -5.54
CA GLY A 78 15.48 -3.21 -5.88
C GLY A 78 14.08 -2.63 -5.60
N LYS A 79 13.20 -3.42 -4.97
CA LYS A 79 11.84 -3.08 -4.57
C LYS A 79 11.89 -2.64 -3.12
N TRP A 80 11.93 -1.33 -2.97
CA TRP A 80 11.88 -0.67 -1.68
C TRP A 80 10.44 -0.44 -1.25
N ILE A 81 10.22 -0.63 0.04
CA ILE A 81 9.00 -0.29 0.74
C ILE A 81 9.37 0.79 1.76
N ILE A 82 8.61 1.88 1.72
CA ILE A 82 8.92 3.08 2.49
C ILE A 82 7.67 3.40 3.33
N PRO A 83 7.75 3.36 4.67
CA PRO A 83 6.62 3.72 5.52
C PRO A 83 6.15 5.15 5.25
N ALA A 84 4.84 5.32 5.04
CA ALA A 84 4.24 6.62 4.76
C ALA A 84 4.31 7.60 5.95
N ALA A 85 4.42 7.07 7.17
CA ALA A 85 4.42 7.86 8.41
C ALA A 85 5.50 8.95 8.45
N GLN A 86 6.64 8.74 7.78
CA GLN A 86 7.74 9.71 7.70
C GLN A 86 7.37 10.99 6.95
N PHE A 87 6.32 10.93 6.12
CA PHE A 87 5.98 11.97 5.15
C PHE A 87 4.72 12.75 5.51
N PHE A 88 4.04 12.42 6.61
CA PHE A 88 2.80 13.08 7.02
C PHE A 88 2.97 14.58 7.30
N HIS A 89 4.18 15.00 7.70
CA HIS A 89 4.50 16.40 7.95
C HIS A 89 4.96 17.16 6.70
N HIS A 90 5.07 16.50 5.54
CA HIS A 90 5.57 17.12 4.33
C HIS A 90 4.48 18.02 3.69
N PRO A 91 4.83 19.24 3.23
CA PRO A 91 3.85 20.19 2.68
C PRO A 91 3.12 19.65 1.43
N ASN A 92 3.76 18.78 0.65
CA ASN A 92 3.16 18.19 -0.56
C ASN A 92 2.27 16.97 -0.29
N TRP A 93 2.14 16.54 0.96
CA TRP A 93 1.34 15.37 1.33
C TRP A 93 -0.14 15.45 0.90
N PRO A 94 -0.85 16.58 1.09
CA PRO A 94 -2.24 16.70 0.66
C PRO A 94 -2.43 16.60 -0.85
N SER A 95 -1.49 17.16 -1.63
CA SER A 95 -1.52 17.10 -3.10
C SER A 95 -1.33 15.66 -3.60
N PHE A 96 -0.44 14.90 -2.95
CA PHE A 96 -0.24 13.49 -3.23
C PHE A 96 -1.52 12.66 -2.99
N LEU A 97 -2.24 12.90 -1.88
CA LEU A 97 -3.50 12.23 -1.59
C LEU A 97 -4.56 12.52 -2.66
N GLN A 98 -4.70 13.77 -3.08
CA GLN A 98 -5.64 14.17 -4.12
C GLN A 98 -5.34 13.48 -5.46
N MET A 99 -4.06 13.44 -5.87
CA MET A 99 -3.65 12.74 -7.09
C MET A 99 -3.99 11.25 -7.02
N ARG A 100 -3.77 10.60 -5.87
CA ARG A 100 -4.06 9.18 -5.66
C ARG A 100 -5.57 8.91 -5.75
N GLU A 101 -6.39 9.78 -5.19
CA GLU A 101 -7.85 9.70 -5.30
C GLU A 101 -8.31 9.83 -6.77
N GLN A 102 -7.74 10.76 -7.53
CA GLN A 102 -8.00 10.89 -8.95
C GLN A 102 -7.65 9.62 -9.72
N LEU A 103 -6.47 9.04 -9.49
CA LEU A 103 -6.05 7.79 -10.11
C LEU A 103 -6.98 6.62 -9.77
N LYS A 104 -7.45 6.54 -8.52
CA LYS A 104 -8.43 5.55 -8.07
C LYS A 104 -9.75 5.71 -8.84
N SER A 105 -10.26 6.94 -8.93
CA SER A 105 -11.51 7.24 -9.66
C SER A 105 -11.42 6.90 -11.15
N GLN A 106 -10.28 7.19 -11.79
CA GLN A 106 -10.04 6.85 -13.20
C GLN A 106 -10.00 5.34 -13.40
N SER A 107 -9.33 4.61 -12.51
CA SER A 107 -9.23 3.15 -12.57
C SER A 107 -10.59 2.48 -12.45
N ILE A 108 -11.46 2.97 -11.55
CA ILE A 108 -12.83 2.49 -11.39
C ILE A 108 -13.63 2.72 -12.68
N ARG A 109 -13.60 3.93 -13.24
CA ARG A 109 -14.32 4.26 -14.48
C ARG A 109 -13.89 3.37 -15.66
N ILE A 110 -12.60 3.08 -15.76
CA ILE A 110 -12.06 2.19 -16.80
C ILE A 110 -12.60 0.76 -16.59
N ALA A 111 -12.56 0.25 -15.36
CA ALA A 111 -13.07 -1.07 -15.02
C ALA A 111 -14.57 -1.20 -15.35
N GLU A 112 -15.39 -0.21 -14.96
CA GLU A 112 -16.82 -0.16 -15.27
C GLU A 112 -17.09 -0.15 -16.78
N LYS A 113 -16.30 0.64 -17.53
CA LYS A 113 -16.40 0.70 -18.98
C LYS A 113 -16.08 -0.65 -19.62
N MET A 114 -15.02 -1.31 -19.15
CA MET A 114 -14.62 -2.65 -19.61
C MET A 114 -15.68 -3.70 -19.28
N GLU A 115 -16.27 -3.66 -18.08
CA GLU A 115 -17.33 -4.58 -17.67
C GLU A 115 -18.57 -4.42 -18.57
N LYS A 116 -18.98 -3.17 -18.83
CA LYS A 116 -20.11 -2.87 -19.71
C LYS A 116 -19.85 -3.31 -21.15
N GLU A 117 -18.63 -3.15 -21.66
CA GLU A 117 -18.25 -3.58 -23.00
C GLU A 117 -18.23 -5.11 -23.11
N ASN A 118 -17.67 -5.81 -22.13
CA ASN A 118 -17.68 -7.28 -22.08
C ASN A 118 -19.11 -7.84 -22.00
N ARG A 119 -19.99 -7.21 -21.20
CA ARG A 119 -21.41 -7.59 -21.10
C ARG A 119 -22.15 -7.41 -22.43
N ARG A 120 -21.88 -6.34 -23.18
CA ARG A 120 -22.47 -6.09 -24.51
C ARG A 120 -21.99 -7.09 -25.57
N LYS A 121 -20.70 -7.43 -25.58
CA LYS A 121 -20.14 -8.43 -26.52
C LYS A 121 -20.74 -9.82 -26.30
N PHE A 122 -21.02 -10.19 -25.06
CA PHE A 122 -21.69 -11.44 -24.71
C PHE A 122 -23.16 -11.48 -25.19
N PHE A 123 -23.89 -10.36 -25.07
CA PHE A 123 -25.31 -10.30 -25.47
C PHE A 123 -25.51 -10.26 -27.00
N MET A 124 -24.59 -9.65 -27.77
CA MET A 124 -24.65 -9.61 -29.23
C MET A 124 -24.12 -10.88 -29.92
N SER A 125 -23.58 -11.84 -29.15
CA SER A 125 -23.12 -13.15 -29.66
C SER A 125 -24.14 -14.27 -29.43
N GLY A 126 -25.44 -13.94 -29.45
CA GLY A 126 -26.48 -14.92 -29.70
C GLY A 126 -26.30 -15.49 -31.11
N ASN A 127 -26.04 -16.79 -31.20
CA ASN A 127 -25.74 -17.59 -32.40
C ASN A 127 -24.35 -17.37 -33.04
N LYS A 128 -23.31 -17.91 -32.38
CA LYS A 128 -22.42 -18.88 -33.03
C LYS A 128 -21.58 -19.61 -31.97
N SER A 129 -21.78 -20.91 -31.93
CA SER A 129 -20.86 -21.89 -31.32
C SER A 129 -19.43 -21.57 -31.78
N ILE A 130 -18.61 -21.04 -30.88
CA ILE A 130 -17.14 -21.05 -31.01
C ILE A 130 -16.57 -21.42 -29.63
N PHE A 131 -16.85 -22.64 -29.19
CA PHE A 131 -15.90 -23.37 -28.35
C PHE A 131 -14.77 -23.86 -29.26
N ALA A 132 -13.95 -22.95 -29.75
CA ALA A 132 -12.71 -23.28 -30.45
C ALA A 132 -11.53 -22.72 -29.65
N GLY A 133 -10.91 -23.59 -28.86
CA GLY A 133 -9.45 -23.60 -28.79
C GLY A 133 -8.75 -22.61 -27.85
N TYR A 134 -9.34 -22.15 -26.75
CA TYR A 134 -8.50 -21.66 -25.65
C TYR A 134 -7.88 -22.86 -24.93
N LYS A 135 -6.65 -23.23 -25.33
CA LYS A 135 -5.77 -24.09 -24.55
C LYS A 135 -5.70 -23.47 -23.14
N ARG A 136 -6.29 -24.18 -22.18
CA ARG A 136 -6.21 -23.90 -20.76
C ARG A 136 -4.71 -23.87 -20.42
N ILE A 137 -4.13 -22.69 -20.27
CA ILE A 137 -2.76 -22.58 -19.73
C ILE A 137 -2.91 -23.08 -18.28
N PRO A 138 -2.30 -24.20 -17.89
CA PRO A 138 -2.33 -24.61 -16.51
C PRO A 138 -1.57 -23.54 -15.73
N ILE A 139 -2.29 -22.77 -14.91
CA ILE A 139 -1.68 -22.01 -13.84
C ILE A 139 -1.08 -23.09 -12.93
N GLN A 140 0.22 -23.32 -13.09
CA GLN A 140 1.02 -24.08 -12.15
C GLN A 140 1.05 -23.23 -10.87
N VAL A 141 0.01 -23.36 -10.06
CA VAL A 141 0.02 -22.91 -8.67
C VAL A 141 1.07 -23.81 -8.02
N LYS A 142 2.31 -23.32 -7.94
CA LYS A 142 3.34 -24.03 -7.18
C LYS A 142 2.80 -24.20 -5.76
N PRO A 143 2.67 -25.42 -5.25
CA PRO A 143 2.26 -25.62 -3.88
C PRO A 143 3.27 -24.90 -2.99
N ILE A 144 2.75 -24.11 -2.06
CA ILE A 144 3.51 -23.56 -0.94
C ILE A 144 3.98 -24.79 -0.15
N CYS A 145 5.25 -25.15 -0.29
CA CYS A 145 5.83 -26.21 0.53
C CYS A 145 5.87 -25.71 1.99
N PRO A 146 5.33 -26.48 2.94
CA PRO A 146 5.53 -26.22 4.35
C PRO A 146 7.00 -26.50 4.72
N HIS A 147 7.50 -25.72 5.67
CA HIS A 147 8.79 -25.89 6.38
C HIS A 147 9.19 -27.36 6.58
N GLU A 148 10.48 -27.72 6.38
CA GLU A 148 11.40 -28.23 7.44
C GLU A 148 12.81 -28.62 6.88
N PRO A 149 13.85 -29.02 7.68
CA PRO A 149 15.01 -28.17 7.94
C PRO A 149 16.38 -28.80 7.59
N GLN A 150 17.46 -28.06 7.89
CA GLN A 150 18.86 -28.50 8.13
C GLN A 150 19.52 -29.48 7.13
N LYS A 151 20.33 -28.96 6.18
CA LYS A 151 21.54 -29.64 5.66
C LYS A 151 22.35 -28.74 4.72
N SER A 152 23.05 -27.74 5.24
CA SER A 152 24.09 -27.03 4.45
C SER A 152 25.07 -26.20 5.28
N ARG A 153 25.23 -26.48 6.59
CA ARG A 153 26.27 -25.84 7.41
C ARG A 153 27.60 -26.61 7.47
N GLN A 154 27.67 -27.85 6.96
CA GLN A 154 28.90 -28.65 7.00
C GLN A 154 29.75 -28.60 5.72
N ALA A 155 29.24 -28.10 4.59
CA ALA A 155 30.00 -28.01 3.34
C ALA A 155 30.74 -26.67 3.15
N PHE A 156 30.56 -25.69 4.04
CA PHE A 156 31.20 -24.37 3.93
C PHE A 156 32.43 -24.22 4.84
N LEU A 157 32.64 -25.11 5.81
CA LEU A 157 33.73 -25.02 6.78
C LEU A 157 35.03 -25.75 6.37
N GLU A 158 34.99 -26.67 5.39
CA GLU A 158 36.21 -27.35 4.90
C GLU A 158 36.92 -26.59 3.77
N ARG A 159 36.34 -25.50 3.25
CA ARG A 159 36.93 -24.71 2.15
C ARG A 159 37.70 -23.47 2.61
N CYS A 160 37.75 -23.20 3.91
CA CYS A 160 38.40 -22.01 4.48
C CYS A 160 39.71 -22.28 5.23
N PHE A 161 40.18 -23.54 5.33
CA PHE A 161 41.39 -23.90 6.11
C PHE A 161 42.46 -24.68 5.34
N ALA A 162 42.49 -24.61 4.00
CA ALA A 162 43.58 -25.17 3.19
C ALA A 162 44.21 -24.06 2.35
N GLY A 163 45.09 -23.25 2.95
CA GLY A 163 45.82 -22.22 2.22
C GLY A 163 46.51 -21.17 3.07
N SER A 164 47.25 -21.57 4.11
CA SER A 164 48.28 -20.79 4.85
C SER A 164 48.88 -21.81 5.82
N SER A 165 50.15 -22.17 5.83
CA SER A 165 51.43 -21.45 5.65
C SER A 165 52.54 -22.53 5.46
N PRO A 166 53.81 -22.22 5.72
CA PRO A 166 54.72 -21.26 5.11
C PRO A 166 55.67 -21.92 4.09
#